data_AF-A0A7L1FSP8-F1
#
_entry.id   AF-A0A7L1FSP8-F1
#
_cell.length_a   1.000
_cell.length_b   1.000
_cell.length_c   1.000
_cell.angle_alpha   90.00
_cell.angle_beta   90.00
_cell.angle_gamma   90.00
#
_symmetry.space_group_name_H-M   'P 1'
#
loop_
_entity.id
_entity.type
_entity.pdbx_description
1 polymer ?
#
loop_
_entity_poly.entity_id
_entity_poly.type
_entity_poly.pdbx_seq_one_letter_code
_entity_poly.pdbx_strand_id
1 'polypeptide(L)'
;LDPIHNHADVELSDYIKACTNIGSEQFKAELIPTAIAQQLQVARAAIKCFECREQDHIRKQCPKRKKDFKKSNKPCPHCLKGFHWSSQCWSKYDKDGNPLPKQGNSKRGTLSSAPQSNWTTLNQTPI
;
A
#
# COMPACT_ATOMS: atom_id res chain seq x y z
N LEU A 1 15.02 21.75 44.74
CA LEU A 1 14.49 23.10 44.46
C LEU A 1 15.50 23.74 43.53
N ASP A 2 15.41 23.39 42.25
CA ASP A 2 16.41 23.80 41.26
C ASP A 2 16.33 25.32 41.03
N PRO A 3 17.47 26.02 40.88
CA PRO A 3 17.48 27.46 40.78
C PRO A 3 16.87 27.87 39.44
N ILE A 4 15.82 28.70 39.51
CA ILE A 4 15.21 29.36 38.37
C ILE A 4 16.33 30.13 37.67
N HIS A 5 16.81 29.59 36.54
CA HIS A 5 17.80 30.27 35.72
C HIS A 5 17.18 31.58 35.26
N ASN A 6 17.80 32.69 35.65
CA ASN A 6 17.49 34.03 35.21
C ASN A 6 17.60 34.08 33.67
N HIS A 7 16.48 33.85 32.97
CA HIS A 7 16.31 34.34 31.62
C HIS A 7 16.07 35.83 31.71
N ALA A 8 17.17 36.58 31.85
CA ALA A 8 17.17 38.00 31.55
C ALA A 8 16.60 38.17 30.13
N ASP A 9 15.45 38.84 30.07
CA ASP A 9 14.95 39.57 28.92
C ASP A 9 14.65 38.75 27.65
N VAL A 10 13.88 37.65 27.75
CA VAL A 10 13.01 37.31 26.61
C VAL A 10 11.89 38.34 26.58
N GLU A 11 12.13 39.46 25.91
CA GLU A 11 11.17 40.54 25.77
C GLU A 11 9.91 39.99 25.09
N LEU A 12 8.71 40.43 25.48
CA LEU A 12 7.45 40.04 24.84
C LEU A 12 7.51 40.20 23.30
N SER A 13 8.25 41.21 22.85
CA SER A 13 8.60 41.48 21.45
C SER A 13 9.23 40.27 20.74
N ASP A 14 10.12 39.54 21.41
CA ASP A 14 10.79 38.37 20.83
C ASP A 14 9.86 37.17 20.68
N TYR A 15 8.92 37.00 21.62
CA TYR A 15 7.85 36.00 21.49
C TYR A 15 6.91 36.33 20.33
N ILE A 16 6.55 37.61 20.18
CA ILE A 16 5.73 38.09 19.05
C ILE A 16 6.47 37.87 17.73
N LYS A 17 7.76 38.21 17.65
CA LYS A 17 8.61 37.97 16.46
C LYS A 17 8.65 36.51 16.07
N ALA A 18 8.76 35.58 17.02
CA ALA A 18 8.74 34.14 16.75
C ALA A 18 7.42 33.66 16.13
N CYS A 19 6.31 34.34 16.40
CA CYS A 19 4.99 33.97 15.88
C CYS A 19 4.63 34.61 14.53
N THR A 20 5.43 35.56 14.04
CA THR A 20 5.10 36.38 12.84
C THR A 20 4.81 35.57 11.59
N ASN A 21 5.46 34.42 11.44
CA ASN A 21 5.34 33.58 10.25
C ASN A 21 4.34 32.42 10.41
N ILE A 22 3.72 32.26 11.60
CA ILE A 22 2.72 31.22 11.84
C ILE A 22 1.52 31.48 10.95
N GLY A 23 1.11 30.47 10.18
CA GLY A 23 0.00 30.57 9.22
C GLY A 23 0.36 31.15 7.85
N SER A 24 1.61 31.58 7.64
CA SER A 24 2.13 31.90 6.30
C SER A 24 2.13 30.67 5.39
N GLU A 25 2.15 30.87 4.07
CA GLU A 25 2.26 29.77 3.11
C GLU A 25 3.56 28.96 3.29
N GLN A 26 4.64 29.59 3.74
CA GLN A 26 5.90 28.92 4.07
C GLN A 26 5.73 27.98 5.27
N PHE A 27 5.08 28.46 6.34
CA PHE A 27 4.78 27.64 7.51
C PHE A 27 3.88 26.45 7.15
N LYS A 28 2.85 26.65 6.31
CA LYS A 28 2.01 25.56 5.80
C LYS A 28 2.81 24.56 4.97
N ALA A 29 3.68 25.06 4.08
CA ALA A 29 4.52 24.23 3.23
C ALA A 29 5.51 23.36 4.04
N GLU A 30 5.96 23.81 5.20
CA GLU A 30 6.81 23.02 6.11
C GLU A 30 5.99 22.04 6.99
N LEU A 31 4.80 22.46 7.42
CA LEU A 31 3.93 21.63 8.26
C LEU A 31 3.39 20.40 7.52
N ILE A 32 3.04 20.55 6.23
CA ILE A 32 2.43 19.49 5.42
C ILE A 32 3.34 18.24 5.28
N PRO A 33 4.63 18.36 4.88
CA PRO A 33 5.55 17.23 4.81
C PRO A 33 5.66 16.47 6.14
N THR A 34 5.73 17.18 7.26
CA THR A 34 5.87 16.58 8.59
C THR A 34 4.61 15.81 8.99
N ALA A 35 3.42 16.39 8.76
CA ALA A 35 2.15 15.72 9.01
C ALA A 35 1.97 14.46 8.14
N ILE A 36 2.34 14.54 6.85
CA ILE A 36 2.30 13.40 5.93
C ILE A 36 3.31 12.33 6.36
N ALA A 37 4.52 12.71 6.75
CA ALA A 37 5.54 11.79 7.21
C ALA A 37 5.08 11.00 8.44
N GLN A 38 4.51 11.69 9.45
CA GLN A 38 3.94 11.06 10.64
C GLN A 38 2.82 10.07 10.27
N GLN A 39 1.90 10.47 9.38
CA GLN A 39 0.81 9.59 8.94
C GLN A 39 1.33 8.36 8.19
N LEU A 40 2.38 8.50 7.37
CA LEU A 40 3.05 7.38 6.70
C LEU A 40 3.74 6.44 7.69
N GLN A 41 4.33 6.95 8.77
CA GLN A 41 4.94 6.11 9.80
C GLN A 41 3.89 5.24 10.50
N VAL A 42 2.74 5.82 10.85
CA VAL A 42 1.60 5.07 11.43
C VAL A 42 1.09 4.01 10.44
N ALA A 43 0.95 4.36 9.16
CA ALA A 43 0.53 3.41 8.14
C ALA A 43 1.55 2.27 7.94
N ARG A 44 2.85 2.56 7.98
CA ARG A 44 3.92 1.54 7.93
C ARG A 44 3.91 0.62 9.15
N ALA A 45 3.72 1.16 10.35
CA ALA A 45 3.59 0.37 11.57
C ALA A 45 2.37 -0.58 11.54
N ALA A 46 1.32 -0.23 10.79
CA ALA A 46 0.16 -1.08 10.57
C ALA A 46 0.39 -2.20 9.54
N ILE A 47 1.46 -2.15 8.75
CA ILE A 47 1.76 -3.18 7.75
C ILE A 47 2.11 -4.47 8.48
N LYS A 48 1.30 -5.50 8.23
CA LYS A 48 1.58 -6.88 8.65
C LYS A 48 1.88 -7.74 7.42
N CYS A 49 2.87 -8.58 7.54
CA CYS A 49 3.23 -9.53 6.50
C CYS A 49 2.12 -10.59 6.32
N PHE A 50 1.62 -10.74 5.11
CA PHE A 50 0.60 -11.76 4.78
C PHE A 50 1.08 -13.22 4.94
N GLU A 51 2.39 -13.45 5.07
CA GLU A 51 2.98 -14.79 5.15
C GLU A 51 3.36 -15.17 6.58
N CYS A 52 4.15 -14.35 7.29
CA CYS A 52 4.55 -14.63 8.67
C CYS A 52 3.74 -13.88 9.75
N ARG A 53 2.84 -12.96 9.37
CA ARG A 53 2.01 -12.12 10.26
C ARG A 53 2.76 -11.15 11.17
N GLU A 54 4.08 -11.02 11.00
CA GLU A 54 4.89 -10.02 11.70
C GLU A 54 4.69 -8.62 11.10
N GLN A 55 4.92 -7.60 11.91
CA GLN A 55 4.82 -6.19 11.52
C GLN A 55 6.07 -5.74 10.75
N ASP A 56 6.09 -4.48 10.29
CA ASP A 56 7.24 -3.78 9.70
C ASP A 56 7.61 -4.16 8.26
N HIS A 57 7.01 -5.21 7.68
CA HIS A 57 7.31 -5.59 6.31
C HIS A 57 6.14 -6.19 5.54
N ILE A 58 6.14 -5.98 4.23
CA ILE A 58 5.23 -6.66 3.31
C ILE A 58 5.78 -8.03 2.94
N ARG A 59 4.90 -8.91 2.44
CA ARG A 59 5.25 -10.27 1.99
C ARG A 59 6.58 -10.30 1.23
N LYS A 60 6.78 -9.43 0.22
CA LYS A 60 8.00 -9.36 -0.63
C LYS A 60 9.32 -9.24 0.14
N GLN A 61 9.32 -8.59 1.29
CA GLN A 61 10.50 -8.35 2.13
C GLN A 61 10.58 -9.34 3.31
N CYS A 62 9.69 -10.32 3.40
CA CYS A 62 9.67 -11.23 4.54
C CYS A 62 10.92 -12.12 4.57
N PRO A 63 11.69 -12.11 5.68
CA PRO A 63 12.90 -12.92 5.81
C PRO A 63 12.57 -14.42 5.88
N LYS A 64 11.37 -14.76 6.37
CA LYS A 64 10.83 -16.12 6.43
C LYS A 64 10.14 -16.54 5.15
N ARG A 65 10.26 -15.76 4.05
CA ARG A 65 9.66 -16.12 2.76
C ARG A 65 10.11 -17.51 2.37
N LYS A 66 9.15 -18.42 2.23
CA LYS A 66 9.42 -19.67 1.53
C LYS A 66 9.53 -19.31 0.06
N LYS A 67 10.70 -19.51 -0.54
CA LYS A 67 10.83 -19.54 -2.01
C LYS A 67 10.11 -20.79 -2.50
N ASP A 68 8.79 -20.79 -2.47
CA ASP A 68 7.94 -21.84 -3.02
C ASP A 68 7.91 -21.73 -4.55
N PHE A 69 9.08 -21.70 -5.18
CA PHE A 69 9.23 -21.98 -6.60
C PHE A 69 9.66 -23.44 -6.74
N LYS A 70 8.86 -24.37 -6.19
CA LYS A 70 9.00 -25.77 -6.55
C LYS A 70 8.69 -25.86 -8.04
N LYS A 71 9.73 -26.09 -8.85
CA LYS A 71 9.57 -26.44 -10.26
C LYS A 71 8.61 -27.63 -10.32
N SER A 72 7.69 -27.62 -11.28
CA SER A 72 6.82 -28.77 -11.47
C SER A 72 7.67 -29.97 -11.89
N ASN A 73 7.45 -31.16 -11.33
CA ASN A 73 8.14 -32.38 -11.81
C ASN A 73 7.64 -32.84 -13.19
N LYS A 74 6.56 -32.22 -13.69
CA LYS A 74 5.96 -32.48 -14.99
C LYS A 74 6.17 -31.27 -15.90
N PRO A 75 6.26 -31.49 -17.23
CA PRO A 75 6.25 -30.39 -18.19
C PRO A 75 5.00 -29.52 -18.00
N CYS A 76 5.14 -28.23 -18.25
CA CYS A 76 4.04 -27.28 -18.21
C CYS A 76 2.92 -27.76 -19.15
N PRO A 77 1.69 -27.99 -18.67
CA PRO A 77 0.62 -28.50 -19.51
C PRO A 77 0.14 -27.47 -20.53
N HIS A 78 0.59 -26.21 -20.44
CA HIS A 78 0.26 -25.15 -21.38
C HIS A 78 1.23 -25.11 -22.55
N CYS A 79 2.53 -24.93 -22.31
CA CYS A 79 3.52 -24.77 -23.38
C CYS A 79 4.34 -26.01 -23.71
N LEU A 80 4.35 -27.02 -22.83
CA LEU A 80 5.16 -28.23 -22.93
C LEU A 80 6.69 -28.02 -23.10
N LYS A 81 7.18 -26.78 -22.94
CA LYS A 81 8.60 -26.37 -23.16
C LYS A 81 9.47 -26.33 -21.91
N GLY A 82 8.94 -26.70 -20.74
CA GLY A 82 9.72 -26.68 -19.51
C GLY A 82 8.94 -27.06 -18.27
N PHE A 83 9.63 -27.10 -17.14
CA PHE A 83 9.14 -27.57 -15.85
C PHE A 83 8.71 -26.41 -14.94
N HIS A 84 7.57 -25.81 -15.29
CA HIS A 84 6.94 -24.74 -14.52
C HIS A 84 5.42 -24.95 -14.44
N TRP A 85 4.80 -24.34 -13.43
CA TRP A 85 3.34 -24.32 -13.29
C TRP A 85 2.71 -23.45 -14.38
N SER A 86 1.50 -23.79 -14.83
CA SER A 86 0.77 -23.02 -15.85
C SER A 86 0.58 -21.55 -15.48
N SER A 87 0.49 -21.24 -14.19
CA SER A 87 0.40 -19.86 -13.67
C SER A 87 1.68 -19.04 -13.87
N GLN A 88 2.81 -19.68 -14.17
CA GLN A 88 4.12 -19.08 -14.43
C GLN A 88 4.53 -19.22 -15.91
N CYS A 89 3.65 -19.73 -16.77
CA CYS A 89 3.94 -19.93 -18.17
C CYS A 89 3.86 -18.60 -18.94
N TRP A 90 5.00 -18.02 -19.31
CA TRP A 90 5.07 -16.85 -20.19
C TRP A 90 5.35 -17.19 -21.67
N SER A 91 5.40 -18.47 -22.02
CA SER A 91 5.55 -18.88 -23.42
C SER A 91 4.32 -18.46 -24.23
N LYS A 92 4.54 -17.99 -25.46
CA LYS A 92 3.49 -17.70 -26.46
C LYS A 92 3.21 -18.88 -27.39
N TYR A 93 4.10 -19.87 -27.42
CA TYR A 93 4.04 -21.01 -28.35
C TYR A 93 4.23 -22.33 -27.61
N ASP A 94 3.57 -23.38 -28.07
CA ASP A 94 3.78 -24.76 -27.60
C ASP A 94 5.14 -25.32 -28.07
N LYS A 95 5.48 -26.55 -27.64
CA LYS A 95 6.71 -27.25 -28.04
C LYS A 95 6.86 -27.43 -29.55
N ASP A 96 5.75 -27.46 -30.28
CA ASP A 96 5.66 -27.72 -31.72
C ASP A 96 5.63 -26.43 -32.55
N GLY A 97 5.60 -25.26 -31.91
CA GLY A 97 5.60 -23.94 -32.55
C GLY A 97 4.21 -23.35 -32.79
N ASN A 98 3.14 -24.01 -32.35
CA ASN A 98 1.79 -23.48 -32.48
C ASN A 98 1.53 -22.38 -31.44
N PRO A 99 0.75 -21.34 -31.78
CA PRO A 99 0.39 -20.30 -30.83
C PRO A 99 -0.50 -20.84 -29.71
N LEU A 100 -0.18 -20.46 -28.48
CA LEU A 100 -0.95 -20.87 -27.29
C LEU A 100 -2.24 -20.04 -27.16
N PRO A 101 -3.32 -20.64 -26.61
CA PRO A 101 -4.54 -19.88 -26.33
C PRO A 101 -4.23 -18.73 -25.36
N LYS A 102 -4.83 -17.55 -25.60
CA LYS A 102 -4.62 -16.36 -24.77
C LYS A 102 -5.03 -16.68 -23.32
N GLN A 103 -4.10 -16.50 -22.38
CA GLN A 103 -4.39 -16.53 -20.95
C GLN A 103 -5.30 -15.34 -20.61
N GLY A 104 -6.60 -15.59 -20.51
CA GLY A 104 -7.60 -14.62 -20.10
C GLY A 104 -8.52 -15.25 -19.07
N ASN A 105 -8.84 -14.50 -18.01
CA ASN A 105 -9.81 -14.88 -16.98
C ASN A 105 -11.25 -14.87 -17.54
N SER A 106 -11.54 -15.61 -18.60
CA SER A 106 -12.85 -15.59 -19.27
C SER A 106 -13.89 -16.48 -18.61
N LYS A 107 -13.60 -17.10 -17.47
CA LYS A 107 -14.59 -17.89 -16.71
C LYS A 107 -14.52 -17.59 -15.21
N ARG A 108 -14.82 -16.36 -14.82
CA ARG A 108 -15.52 -16.14 -13.54
C ARG A 108 -16.99 -16.43 -13.84
N GLY A 109 -17.46 -17.59 -13.40
CA GLY A 109 -18.83 -18.03 -13.66
C GLY A 109 -19.83 -16.95 -13.30
N THR A 110 -20.84 -16.78 -14.15
CA THR A 110 -22.09 -16.10 -13.80
C THR A 110 -22.72 -16.86 -12.64
N LEU A 111 -22.43 -16.44 -11.40
CA LEU A 111 -23.16 -16.84 -10.22
C LEU A 111 -23.72 -15.58 -9.56
N SER A 112 -24.99 -15.36 -9.90
CA SER A 112 -26.06 -14.67 -9.18
C SER A 112 -25.77 -13.30 -8.56
N SER A 113 -26.53 -12.32 -9.06
CA SER A 113 -26.81 -11.03 -8.42
C SER A 113 -26.93 -11.17 -6.90
N ALA A 114 -26.00 -10.57 -6.16
CA ALA A 114 -26.26 -10.21 -4.78
C ALA A 114 -27.24 -9.01 -4.80
N PRO A 115 -28.34 -9.03 -4.04
CA PRO A 115 -29.22 -7.87 -3.97
C PRO A 115 -28.42 -6.71 -3.36
N GLN A 116 -28.36 -5.59 -4.07
CA GLN A 116 -27.85 -4.34 -3.52
C GLN A 116 -28.80 -3.93 -2.39
N SER A 117 -28.38 -4.13 -1.14
CA SER A 117 -29.10 -3.58 0.01
C SER A 117 -29.03 -2.05 -0.05
N ASN A 118 -30.17 -1.48 -0.37
CA ASN A 118 -30.53 -0.08 -0.29
C ASN A 118 -30.47 0.42 1.16
N TRP A 119 -29.52 1.31 1.46
CA TRP A 119 -29.59 2.17 2.64
C TRP A 119 -29.82 3.62 2.18
N THR A 120 -31.11 3.97 2.16
CA THR A 120 -31.67 5.25 2.61
C THR A 120 -31.27 6.55 1.88
N THR A 121 -32.01 6.84 0.81
CA THR A 121 -32.92 8.00 0.63
C THR A 121 -32.77 9.27 1.49
N LEU A 122 -32.69 10.40 0.78
CA LEU A 122 -33.17 11.76 1.10
C LEU A 122 -32.53 12.53 2.27
N ASN A 123 -31.76 13.58 1.94
CA ASN A 123 -32.27 14.96 2.02
C ASN A 123 -31.20 15.98 1.62
N GLN A 124 -31.48 16.77 0.58
CA GLN A 124 -31.57 18.24 0.66
C GLN A 124 -31.80 18.83 -0.74
N THR A 125 -33.02 19.33 -0.96
CA THR A 125 -33.37 20.23 -2.06
C THR A 125 -32.89 21.66 -1.75
N PRO A 126 -32.63 22.48 -2.78
CA PRO A 126 -32.11 23.84 -2.64
C PRO A 126 -33.21 24.86 -2.33
N ILE A 127 -32.83 25.98 -1.70
CA ILE A 127 -33.46 27.29 -1.88
C ILE A 127 -32.35 28.25 -2.31
#